data_AF-A0A6A4KJ33-F1
#
_entry.id   AF-A0A6A4KJ33-F1
#
_cell.length_a   1.000
_cell.length_b   1.000
_cell.length_c   1.000
_cell.angle_alpha   90.00
_cell.angle_beta   90.00
_cell.angle_gamma   90.00
#
_symmetry.space_group_name_H-M   'P 1'
#
loop_
_entity.id
_entity.type
_entity.pdbx_description
1 polymer ?
#
loop_
_entity_poly.entity_id
_entity_poly.type
_entity_poly.pdbx_seq_one_letter_code
_entity_poly.pdbx_strand_id
1 'polypeptide(L)'
;MVKVRFTFCAEPSLTNAATTVTHVISIQRLDEESIYTFPPELRSLTLHDKLMLLPVAKAAKKDLAPRWTRRSFKCILDADLEKLYFDECDNPIFNGILLNELDQEDSRSHHSQPAASAPSSAPLKSLASIVKDAVVPKFGNKTYSSNAGAWLDIFESECRRLLIDEDRYWEAVRLFLEESAEKWYNTTRLSSTTTTWNFWRQSFLENFGTQSLAAARSAFYFKYTSGSLSDYAQHKLNLLATYNPKMHELDRITQLALGLPRHLQDRINLAETTTLGKMLSTINCLDSTRPPQSSSTNALNPAKPTPFSSPRSQHPCPYCKRKGYERYHFEKDCLTKVRDARYTRNSANPGNNNPNYTNVNKAIHSFDLESLQQEIETVQKNA
;
A
#
# COMPACT_ATOMS: atom_id res chain seq x y z
N MET A 1 23.36 -12.02 46.10
CA MET A 1 23.75 -12.09 44.67
C MET A 1 22.49 -11.94 43.85
N VAL A 2 22.25 -10.73 43.37
CA VAL A 2 21.02 -10.39 42.64
C VAL A 2 21.15 -10.84 41.19
N LYS A 3 20.17 -11.61 40.73
CA LYS A 3 20.10 -12.11 39.36
C LYS A 3 19.16 -11.21 38.58
N VAL A 4 19.69 -10.56 37.55
CA VAL A 4 18.91 -9.64 36.71
C VAL A 4 18.95 -10.03 35.25
N ARG A 5 17.94 -9.57 34.52
CA ARG A 5 17.86 -9.59 33.07
C ARG A 5 17.91 -8.16 32.55
N PHE A 6 18.88 -7.87 31.71
CA PHE A 6 18.91 -6.64 30.92
C PHE A 6 18.41 -6.90 29.52
N THR A 7 17.81 -5.88 28.91
CA THR A 7 17.48 -5.89 27.48
C THR A 7 18.16 -4.73 26.78
N PHE A 8 18.92 -5.05 25.73
CA PHE A 8 19.53 -4.07 24.84
C PHE A 8 18.73 -3.96 23.53
N CYS A 9 18.77 -2.79 22.89
CA CYS A 9 18.13 -2.49 21.60
C CYS A 9 19.11 -1.75 20.69
N ALA A 10 19.13 -2.06 19.39
CA ALA A 10 19.86 -1.28 18.39
C ALA A 10 18.90 -0.33 17.65
N GLU A 11 19.11 0.98 17.76
CA GLU A 11 18.25 2.01 17.17
C GLU A 11 19.09 3.00 16.34
N PRO A 12 18.53 3.67 15.32
CA PRO A 12 19.26 4.70 14.59
C PRO A 12 19.53 5.92 15.49
N SER A 13 20.70 6.54 15.33
CA SER A 13 21.00 7.78 16.03
C SER A 13 20.01 8.88 15.64
N LEU A 14 19.54 9.63 16.64
CA LEU A 14 18.73 10.83 16.45
C LEU A 14 19.46 11.92 15.64
N THR A 15 20.80 11.91 15.64
CA THR A 15 21.64 12.89 14.94
C THR A 15 22.00 12.46 13.52
N ASN A 16 22.08 11.14 13.26
CA ASN A 16 22.41 10.61 11.94
C ASN A 16 21.73 9.24 11.72
N ALA A 17 20.69 9.23 10.91
CA ALA A 17 19.91 8.03 10.57
C ALA A 17 20.72 6.91 9.87
N ALA A 18 21.95 7.19 9.39
CA ALA A 18 22.87 6.18 8.86
C ALA A 18 23.64 5.42 9.96
N THR A 19 23.64 5.92 11.19
CA THR A 19 24.39 5.32 12.31
C THR A 19 23.47 4.55 13.25
N THR A 20 23.85 3.33 13.63
CA THR A 20 23.13 2.50 14.60
C THR A 20 23.78 2.64 15.97
N VAL A 21 22.99 2.97 16.98
CA VAL A 21 23.39 3.11 18.39
C VAL A 21 22.70 2.04 19.21
N THR A 22 23.40 1.47 20.19
CA THR A 22 22.84 0.47 21.08
C THR A 22 22.48 1.08 22.44
N HIS A 23 21.29 0.75 22.92
CA HIS A 23 20.69 1.29 24.14
C HIS A 23 20.33 0.19 25.13
N VAL A 24 20.40 0.48 26.43
CA VAL A 24 19.84 -0.35 27.50
C VAL A 24 18.41 0.12 27.75
N ILE A 25 17.43 -0.74 27.51
CA ILE A 25 16.01 -0.33 27.50
C ILE A 25 15.23 -0.81 28.71
N SER A 26 15.62 -1.95 29.30
CA SER A 26 14.96 -2.46 30.49
C SER A 26 15.87 -3.28 31.39
N ILE A 27 15.49 -3.34 32.67
CA ILE A 27 16.03 -4.21 33.70
C ILE A 27 14.87 -4.95 34.36
N GLN A 28 15.08 -6.21 34.69
CA GLN A 28 14.13 -7.05 35.41
C GLN A 28 14.90 -7.90 36.41
N ARG A 29 14.47 -7.97 37.66
CA ARG A 29 14.98 -8.99 38.58
C ARG A 29 14.33 -10.34 38.26
N LEU A 30 15.09 -11.41 38.35
CA LEU A 30 14.64 -12.73 37.91
C LEU A 30 13.66 -13.42 38.90
N ASP A 31 13.52 -12.86 40.09
CA ASP A 31 12.57 -13.24 41.13
C ASP A 31 11.24 -12.47 41.06
N GLU A 32 11.16 -11.42 40.23
CA GLU A 32 9.98 -10.57 40.07
C GLU A 32 9.42 -10.63 38.64
N GLU A 33 8.11 -10.50 38.51
CA GLU A 33 7.45 -10.43 37.20
C GLU A 33 7.54 -9.02 36.58
N SER A 34 7.73 -8.00 37.41
CA SER A 34 7.83 -6.60 37.03
C SER A 34 9.08 -6.32 36.19
N ILE A 35 8.89 -5.57 35.11
CA ILE A 35 9.96 -5.14 34.21
C ILE A 35 10.04 -3.62 34.32
N TYR A 36 11.23 -3.09 34.51
CA TYR A 36 11.43 -1.65 34.66
C TYR A 36 12.17 -1.09 33.46
N THR A 37 11.77 0.12 33.03
CA THR A 37 12.34 0.76 31.84
C THR A 37 13.24 1.93 32.16
N PHE A 38 14.31 2.07 31.38
CA PHE A 38 15.18 3.23 31.47
C PHE A 38 14.53 4.43 30.74
N PRO A 39 14.47 5.63 31.35
CA PRO A 39 14.10 6.87 30.67
C PRO A 39 14.98 7.14 29.45
N PRO A 40 14.48 7.74 28.35
CA PRO A 40 15.23 7.95 27.11
C PRO A 40 16.62 8.56 27.29
N GLU A 41 16.75 9.51 28.22
CA GLU A 41 18.00 10.22 28.55
C GLU A 41 19.06 9.30 29.17
N LEU A 42 18.63 8.23 29.83
CA LEU A 42 19.50 7.30 30.57
C LEU A 42 19.82 6.03 29.79
N ARG A 43 19.24 5.82 28.60
CA ARG A 43 19.40 4.57 27.83
C ARG A 43 20.76 4.39 27.17
N SER A 44 21.58 5.44 27.08
CA SER A 44 22.85 5.38 26.36
C SER A 44 23.80 4.38 27.02
N LEU A 45 24.35 3.44 26.25
CA LEU A 45 25.36 2.51 26.77
C LEU A 45 26.58 3.19 27.38
N THR A 46 26.88 4.43 26.99
CA THR A 46 27.96 5.24 27.57
C THR A 46 27.72 5.60 29.04
N LEU A 47 26.49 5.49 29.52
CA LEU A 47 26.15 5.68 30.94
C LEU A 47 26.27 4.38 31.72
N HIS A 48 26.36 3.24 31.03
CA HIS A 48 26.40 1.89 31.60
C HIS A 48 27.78 1.24 31.46
N ASP A 49 28.87 2.01 31.60
CA ASP A 49 30.24 1.55 31.39
C ASP A 49 30.61 0.34 32.26
N LYS A 50 30.18 0.35 33.53
CA LYS A 50 30.37 -0.77 34.46
C LYS A 50 29.65 -2.04 34.00
N LEU A 51 28.46 -1.92 33.41
CA LEU A 51 27.72 -3.06 32.84
C LEU A 51 28.46 -3.64 31.63
N MET A 52 29.07 -2.77 30.82
CA MET A 52 29.85 -3.15 29.65
C MET A 52 31.20 -3.82 29.98
N LEU A 53 31.61 -3.86 31.25
CA LEU A 53 32.75 -4.69 31.68
C LEU A 53 32.40 -6.19 31.67
N LEU A 54 31.12 -6.54 31.84
CA LEU A 54 30.68 -7.94 31.87
C LEU A 54 30.82 -8.60 30.49
N PRO A 55 31.43 -9.80 30.40
CA PRO A 55 31.59 -10.52 29.13
C PRO A 55 30.25 -10.78 28.42
N VAL A 56 29.21 -11.07 29.19
CA VAL A 56 27.87 -11.39 28.65
C VAL A 56 27.21 -10.15 28.03
N ALA A 57 27.44 -8.95 28.58
CA ALA A 57 26.94 -7.69 28.03
C ALA A 57 27.67 -7.32 26.73
N LYS A 58 28.99 -7.55 26.67
CA LYS A 58 29.77 -7.39 25.43
C LYS A 58 29.30 -8.34 24.33
N ALA A 59 29.01 -9.59 24.67
CA ALA A 59 28.46 -10.57 23.73
C ALA A 59 27.08 -10.14 23.22
N ALA A 60 26.18 -9.71 24.12
CA ALA A 60 24.87 -9.21 23.76
C ALA A 60 24.92 -7.97 22.83
N LYS A 61 25.89 -7.07 23.04
CA LYS A 61 26.13 -5.93 22.14
C LYS A 61 26.57 -6.37 20.74
N LYS A 62 27.40 -7.42 20.64
CA LYS A 62 27.88 -7.93 19.34
C LYS A 62 26.74 -8.55 18.50
N ASP A 63 25.77 -9.18 19.14
CA ASP A 63 24.57 -9.75 18.48
C ASP A 63 23.65 -8.68 17.87
N LEU A 64 23.79 -7.41 18.27
CA LEU A 64 22.93 -6.28 17.89
C LEU A 64 23.44 -5.52 16.64
N ALA A 65 24.10 -6.22 15.72
CA ALA A 65 24.58 -5.65 14.47
C ALA A 65 23.44 -5.19 13.52
N PRO A 66 22.30 -5.91 13.39
CA PRO A 66 21.19 -5.45 12.56
C PRO A 66 20.37 -4.39 13.30
N ARG A 67 19.91 -3.37 12.57
CA ARG A 67 19.05 -2.32 13.15
C ARG A 67 17.75 -2.90 13.69
N TRP A 68 17.24 -2.27 14.75
CA TRP A 68 15.98 -2.60 15.41
C TRP A 68 15.93 -4.00 16.03
N THR A 69 17.10 -4.60 16.25
CA THR A 69 17.19 -5.86 16.98
C THR A 69 17.25 -5.61 18.47
N ARG A 70 16.74 -6.57 19.26
CA ARG A 70 16.83 -6.59 20.71
C ARG A 70 17.47 -7.87 21.19
N ARG A 71 18.22 -7.76 22.28
CA ARG A 71 18.87 -8.91 22.93
C ARG A 71 18.74 -8.78 24.43
N SER A 72 18.04 -9.73 25.04
CA SER A 72 18.01 -9.86 26.49
C SER A 72 19.04 -10.88 26.95
N PHE A 73 19.72 -10.59 28.05
CA PHE A 73 20.68 -11.48 28.68
C PHE A 73 20.52 -11.44 30.19
N LYS A 74 20.93 -12.54 30.84
CA LYS A 74 20.89 -12.68 32.29
C LYS A 74 22.30 -12.53 32.85
N CYS A 75 22.44 -11.81 33.95
CA CYS A 75 23.70 -11.70 34.67
C CYS A 75 23.49 -11.65 36.17
N ILE A 76 24.56 -11.88 36.92
CA ILE A 76 24.61 -11.70 38.36
C ILE A 76 25.32 -10.37 38.61
N LEU A 77 24.71 -9.49 39.39
CA LEU A 77 25.33 -8.23 39.78
C LEU A 77 26.28 -8.46 40.97
N ASP A 78 27.44 -7.83 40.92
CA ASP A 78 28.30 -7.66 42.10
C ASP A 78 27.76 -6.51 42.98
N ALA A 79 28.30 -6.37 44.19
CA ALA A 79 27.80 -5.38 45.15
C ALA A 79 27.93 -3.92 44.65
N ASP A 80 28.88 -3.65 43.74
CA ASP A 80 29.11 -2.30 43.19
C ASP A 80 28.14 -1.96 42.05
N LEU A 81 27.77 -2.95 41.23
CA LEU A 81 26.74 -2.83 40.20
C LEU A 81 25.33 -2.85 40.81
N GLU A 82 25.11 -3.65 41.85
CA GLU A 82 23.81 -3.74 42.52
C GLU A 82 23.37 -2.37 43.05
N LYS A 83 24.26 -1.66 43.76
CA LYS A 83 24.03 -0.28 44.24
C LYS A 83 23.83 0.77 43.14
N LEU A 84 24.20 0.46 41.90
CA LEU A 84 24.02 1.37 40.77
C LEU A 84 22.61 1.26 40.17
N TYR A 85 22.02 0.07 40.22
CA TYR A 85 20.73 -0.24 39.61
C TYR A 85 19.59 -0.42 40.62
N PHE A 86 19.91 -0.53 41.91
CA PHE A 86 18.96 -0.75 43.00
C PHE A 86 19.33 0.10 44.22
N ASP A 87 18.32 0.59 44.93
CA ASP A 87 18.51 1.32 46.19
C ASP A 87 18.55 0.36 47.40
N GLU A 88 18.67 0.91 48.62
CA GLU A 88 18.69 0.13 49.86
C GLU A 88 17.35 -0.58 50.16
N CYS A 89 16.27 -0.13 49.51
CA CYS A 89 14.92 -0.68 49.61
C CYS A 89 14.59 -1.63 48.45
N ASP A 90 15.60 -1.99 47.63
CA ASP A 90 15.49 -2.87 46.46
C ASP A 90 14.67 -2.30 45.29
N ASN A 91 14.43 -0.99 45.27
CA ASN A 91 13.76 -0.34 44.16
C ASN A 91 14.73 -0.13 42.99
N PRO A 92 14.31 -0.40 41.73
CA PRO A 92 15.14 -0.14 40.56
C PRO A 92 15.38 1.36 40.35
N ILE A 93 16.62 1.80 40.55
CA ILE A 93 17.05 3.19 40.39
C ILE A 93 18.23 3.28 39.44
N PHE A 94 18.39 4.38 38.71
CA PHE A 94 19.60 4.64 37.95
C PHE A 94 19.88 6.13 37.90
N ASN A 95 21.11 6.54 38.22
CA ASN A 95 21.51 7.95 38.36
C ASN A 95 20.57 8.78 39.25
N GLY A 96 20.05 8.19 40.33
CA GLY A 96 19.15 8.86 41.28
C GLY A 96 17.70 8.99 40.80
N ILE A 97 17.33 8.38 39.67
CA ILE A 97 15.97 8.35 39.13
C ILE A 97 15.37 6.96 39.32
N LEU A 98 14.18 6.89 39.91
CA LEU A 98 13.39 5.66 40.03
C LEU A 98 12.86 5.25 38.65
N LEU A 99 13.02 3.97 38.30
CA LEU A 99 12.58 3.46 37.00
C LEU A 99 11.08 3.15 37.01
N ASN A 100 10.41 3.41 35.89
CA ASN A 100 8.99 3.10 35.73
C ASN A 100 8.79 1.63 35.41
N GLU A 101 7.81 1.02 36.06
CA GLU A 101 7.31 -0.31 35.71
C GLU A 101 6.67 -0.27 34.31
N LEU A 102 6.95 -1.29 33.51
CA LEU A 102 6.36 -1.50 32.19
C LEU A 102 5.07 -2.29 32.39
N ASP A 103 3.93 -1.61 32.28
CA ASP A 103 2.61 -2.24 32.38
C ASP A 103 2.50 -3.42 31.41
N GLN A 104 2.47 -4.65 31.96
CA GLN A 104 2.14 -5.87 31.20
C GLN A 104 0.62 -6.00 30.99
N GLU A 105 -0.08 -4.94 30.63
CA GLU A 105 -1.51 -5.03 30.28
C GLU A 105 -1.67 -5.40 28.80
N ASP A 106 -1.31 -6.63 28.43
CA ASP A 106 -1.67 -7.18 27.12
C ASP A 106 -1.92 -8.70 27.13
N SER A 107 -2.06 -9.33 28.30
CA SER A 107 -2.37 -10.76 28.40
C SER A 107 -3.01 -11.16 29.73
N ARG A 108 -4.32 -10.91 29.90
CA ARG A 108 -5.27 -11.73 30.70
C ARG A 108 -6.69 -11.14 30.65
N SER A 109 -7.54 -11.73 29.80
CA SER A 109 -8.99 -11.52 29.80
C SER A 109 -9.67 -12.41 30.85
N HIS A 110 -10.28 -11.82 31.89
CA HIS A 110 -11.67 -11.99 32.33
C HIS A 110 -11.90 -11.69 33.83
N HIS A 111 -12.94 -10.86 34.06
CA HIS A 111 -13.82 -10.78 35.25
C HIS A 111 -13.21 -10.51 36.64
N SER A 112 -13.42 -9.30 37.15
CA SER A 112 -14.57 -8.96 38.03
C SER A 112 -14.42 -7.50 38.53
N GLN A 113 -15.48 -6.71 38.38
CA GLN A 113 -15.76 -5.50 39.18
C GLN A 113 -16.87 -5.86 40.20
N PRO A 114 -17.26 -5.02 41.21
CA PRO A 114 -16.85 -3.62 41.49
C PRO A 114 -16.63 -3.25 42.99
N ALA A 115 -16.05 -2.07 43.26
CA ALA A 115 -16.58 -1.10 44.25
C ALA A 115 -15.91 0.29 44.18
N ALA A 116 -16.66 1.25 43.64
CA ALA A 116 -16.79 2.69 43.95
C ALA A 116 -15.56 3.58 44.25
N SER A 117 -15.30 4.57 43.38
CA SER A 117 -15.54 6.02 43.60
C SER A 117 -15.06 6.83 42.38
N ALA A 118 -15.98 7.49 41.68
CA ALA A 118 -15.69 8.37 40.54
C ALA A 118 -15.32 9.80 41.02
N PRO A 119 -14.78 10.68 40.13
CA PRO A 119 -15.67 11.34 39.18
C PRO A 119 -15.16 11.35 37.73
N SER A 120 -16.12 11.12 36.82
CA SER A 120 -16.09 11.41 35.37
C SER A 120 -15.13 10.62 34.49
N SER A 121 -15.34 9.31 34.38
CA SER A 121 -14.97 8.59 33.15
C SER A 121 -16.23 8.42 32.30
N ALA A 122 -16.39 9.24 31.26
CA ALA A 122 -17.08 8.75 30.08
C ALA A 122 -16.43 7.40 29.72
N PRO A 123 -17.19 6.34 29.40
CA PRO A 123 -16.59 5.06 29.07
C PRO A 123 -15.56 5.32 27.98
N LEU A 124 -14.28 4.97 28.24
CA LEU A 124 -13.24 4.97 27.22
C LEU A 124 -13.77 4.10 26.10
N LYS A 125 -14.31 4.74 25.07
CA LYS A 125 -14.87 4.04 23.91
C LYS A 125 -13.75 3.15 23.40
N SER A 126 -14.05 1.87 23.16
CA SER A 126 -13.05 0.98 22.59
C SER A 126 -12.52 1.59 21.29
N LEU A 127 -11.26 1.36 20.98
CA LEU A 127 -10.64 1.88 19.76
C LEU A 127 -11.49 1.57 18.52
N ALA A 128 -12.04 0.36 18.46
CA ALA A 128 -12.98 -0.07 17.42
C ALA A 128 -14.29 0.74 17.38
N SER A 129 -14.75 1.29 18.49
CA SER A 129 -15.90 2.20 18.54
C SER A 129 -15.52 3.62 18.13
N ILE A 130 -14.34 4.12 18.51
CA ILE A 130 -13.86 5.45 18.13
C ILE A 130 -13.59 5.51 16.62
N VAL A 131 -12.97 4.46 16.10
CA VAL A 131 -12.60 4.32 14.69
C VAL A 131 -13.81 4.21 13.76
N LYS A 132 -14.99 3.83 14.24
CA LYS A 132 -16.23 3.87 13.42
C LYS A 132 -16.60 5.27 12.99
N ASP A 133 -16.21 6.29 13.76
CA ASP A 133 -16.46 7.70 13.45
C ASP A 133 -15.38 8.27 12.53
N ALA A 134 -14.37 7.47 12.15
CA ALA A 134 -13.29 7.87 11.23
C ALA A 134 -13.75 7.82 9.78
N VAL A 135 -13.39 8.83 9.00
CA VAL A 135 -13.68 8.90 7.56
C VAL A 135 -12.41 8.57 6.79
N VAL A 136 -11.92 7.34 6.96
CA VAL A 136 -10.73 6.83 6.27
C VAL A 136 -11.11 5.64 5.38
N PRO A 137 -10.86 5.70 4.06
CA PRO A 137 -11.08 4.56 3.19
C PRO A 137 -10.10 3.44 3.56
N LYS A 138 -10.52 2.18 3.43
CA LYS A 138 -9.63 1.06 3.70
C LYS A 138 -8.51 0.95 2.64
N PHE A 139 -7.30 0.64 3.09
CA PHE A 139 -6.13 0.46 2.23
C PHE A 139 -5.94 -1.00 1.83
N GLY A 140 -5.60 -1.24 0.56
CA GLY A 140 -5.34 -2.59 0.04
C GLY A 140 -6.50 -3.21 -0.74
N ASN A 141 -7.64 -2.53 -0.85
CA ASN A 141 -8.74 -2.97 -1.71
C ASN A 141 -8.36 -2.84 -3.20
N LYS A 142 -8.62 -3.87 -4.01
CA LYS A 142 -8.41 -3.86 -5.48
C LYS A 142 -9.05 -2.68 -6.22
N THR A 143 -10.09 -2.08 -5.66
CA THR A 143 -10.84 -0.96 -6.26
C THR A 143 -10.24 0.40 -5.89
N TYR A 144 -9.50 0.48 -4.79
CA TYR A 144 -8.94 1.72 -4.25
C TYR A 144 -7.41 1.65 -4.21
N SER A 145 -6.77 1.99 -5.32
CA SER A 145 -5.33 2.19 -5.39
C SER A 145 -5.02 3.64 -5.02
N SER A 146 -4.77 3.89 -3.74
CA SER A 146 -4.34 5.21 -3.25
C SER A 146 -2.83 5.24 -3.04
N ASN A 147 -2.28 6.45 -3.11
CA ASN A 147 -0.90 6.69 -2.71
C ASN A 147 -0.74 6.32 -1.22
N ALA A 148 0.17 5.40 -0.89
CA ALA A 148 0.38 4.97 0.49
C ALA A 148 0.72 6.12 1.44
N GLY A 149 1.52 7.10 0.98
CA GLY A 149 1.86 8.29 1.77
C GLY A 149 0.67 9.21 1.99
N ALA A 150 -0.06 9.56 0.94
CA ALA A 150 -1.24 10.42 1.08
C ALA A 150 -2.32 9.75 1.94
N TRP A 151 -2.47 8.43 1.82
CA TRP A 151 -3.40 7.67 2.64
C TRP A 151 -3.01 7.68 4.13
N LEU A 152 -1.72 7.49 4.45
CA LEU A 152 -1.22 7.61 5.82
C LEU A 152 -1.44 9.01 6.40
N ASP A 153 -1.21 10.06 5.61
CA ASP A 153 -1.42 11.43 6.06
C ASP A 153 -2.92 11.67 6.42
N ILE A 154 -3.85 11.10 5.64
CA ILE A 154 -5.29 11.14 5.95
C ILE A 154 -5.58 10.37 7.24
N PHE A 155 -5.05 9.15 7.38
CA PHE A 155 -5.21 8.34 8.59
C PHE A 155 -4.71 9.06 9.84
N GLU A 156 -3.50 9.62 9.82
CA GLU A 156 -2.91 10.37 10.94
C GLU A 156 -3.73 11.63 11.26
N SER A 157 -4.28 12.30 10.25
CA SER A 157 -5.15 13.46 10.47
C SER A 157 -6.46 13.07 11.16
N GLU A 158 -7.02 11.92 10.82
CA GLU A 158 -8.27 11.41 11.41
C GLU A 158 -8.04 10.87 12.81
N CYS A 159 -6.91 10.21 13.08
CA CYS A 159 -6.55 9.81 14.44
C CYS A 159 -6.37 11.03 15.37
N ARG A 160 -5.76 12.12 14.88
CA ARG A 160 -5.69 13.39 15.62
C ARG A 160 -7.08 14.00 15.86
N ARG A 161 -7.96 13.99 14.85
CA ARG A 161 -9.35 14.48 14.97
C ARG A 161 -10.13 13.69 16.02
N LEU A 162 -9.89 12.40 16.11
CA LEU A 162 -10.55 11.48 17.05
C LEU A 162 -9.88 11.41 18.42
N LEU A 163 -8.82 12.20 18.66
CA LEU A 163 -8.06 12.22 19.91
C LEU A 163 -7.55 10.84 20.30
N ILE A 164 -7.10 10.06 19.30
CA ILE A 164 -6.37 8.83 19.54
C ILE A 164 -4.93 9.23 19.87
N ASP A 165 -4.35 8.63 20.91
CA ASP A 165 -2.96 8.83 21.27
C ASP A 165 -2.03 8.18 20.23
N GLU A 166 -0.89 8.82 19.93
CA GLU A 166 0.02 8.39 18.85
C GLU A 166 0.61 6.99 19.10
N ASP A 167 0.82 6.63 20.36
CA ASP A 167 1.24 5.30 20.81
C ASP A 167 0.22 4.20 20.48
N ARG A 168 -1.01 4.56 20.13
CA ARG A 168 -2.08 3.63 19.73
C ARG A 168 -2.37 3.63 18.22
N TYR A 169 -1.64 4.42 17.44
CA TYR A 169 -1.87 4.51 15.99
C TYR A 169 -1.60 3.18 15.29
N TRP A 170 -0.61 2.42 15.78
CA TRP A 170 -0.32 1.10 15.25
C TRP A 170 -1.44 0.09 15.54
N GLU A 171 -2.19 0.22 16.64
CA GLU A 171 -3.38 -0.61 16.87
C GLU A 171 -4.53 -0.20 15.93
N ALA A 172 -4.70 1.12 15.77
CA ALA A 172 -5.79 1.69 14.98
C ALA A 172 -5.65 1.41 13.50
N VAL A 173 -4.43 1.46 12.96
CA VAL A 173 -4.18 1.29 11.52
C VAL A 173 -4.69 -0.06 11.04
N ARG A 174 -4.56 -1.12 11.85
CA ARG A 174 -5.07 -2.49 11.55
C ARG A 174 -6.53 -2.49 11.09
N LEU A 175 -7.37 -1.64 11.67
CA LEU A 175 -8.81 -1.60 11.37
C LEU A 175 -9.12 -1.04 9.98
N PHE A 176 -8.13 -0.42 9.32
CA PHE A 176 -8.26 0.17 8.00
C PHE A 176 -7.43 -0.52 6.92
N LEU A 177 -6.86 -1.69 7.21
CA LEU A 177 -6.07 -2.45 6.24
C LEU A 177 -6.85 -3.67 5.71
N GLU A 178 -6.64 -3.98 4.43
CA GLU A 178 -7.21 -5.13 3.75
C GLU A 178 -6.16 -5.87 2.91
N GLU A 179 -6.46 -7.12 2.58
CA GLU A 179 -5.69 -7.98 1.67
C GLU A 179 -4.18 -8.06 2.02
N SER A 180 -3.33 -7.49 1.15
CA SER A 180 -1.88 -7.51 1.30
C SER A 180 -1.39 -6.65 2.46
N ALA A 181 -2.10 -5.54 2.75
CA ALA A 181 -1.74 -4.64 3.83
C ALA A 181 -2.08 -5.24 5.21
N GLU A 182 -3.17 -6.00 5.32
CA GLU A 182 -3.48 -6.74 6.54
C GLU A 182 -2.45 -7.84 6.82
N LYS A 183 -2.01 -8.56 5.77
CA LYS A 183 -0.92 -9.55 5.90
C LYS A 183 0.38 -8.90 6.36
N TRP A 184 0.76 -7.77 5.76
CA TRP A 184 1.92 -6.99 6.20
C TRP A 184 1.81 -6.60 7.67
N TYR A 185 0.64 -6.16 8.13
CA TYR A 185 0.42 -5.78 9.53
C TYR A 185 0.68 -6.96 10.46
N ASN A 186 0.10 -8.13 10.17
CA ASN A 186 0.27 -9.33 10.98
C ASN A 186 1.73 -9.81 10.98
N THR A 187 2.40 -9.81 9.83
CA THR A 187 3.83 -10.16 9.73
C THR A 187 4.72 -9.17 10.48
N THR A 188 4.44 -7.87 10.38
CA THR A 188 5.19 -6.81 11.09
C THR A 188 4.99 -6.93 12.60
N ARG A 189 3.77 -7.22 13.05
CA ARG A 189 3.46 -7.48 14.47
C ARG A 189 4.20 -8.69 15.03
N LEU A 190 4.37 -9.75 14.23
CA LEU A 190 5.07 -10.97 14.66
C LEU A 190 6.60 -10.79 14.64
N SER A 191 7.12 -9.99 13.72
CA SER A 191 8.57 -9.79 13.54
C SER A 191 9.13 -8.63 14.38
N SER A 192 8.29 -7.69 14.81
CA SER A 192 8.71 -6.44 15.44
C SER A 192 8.00 -6.21 16.76
N THR A 193 8.76 -5.97 17.83
CA THR A 193 8.23 -5.67 19.19
C THR A 193 8.06 -4.17 19.45
N THR A 194 8.27 -3.33 18.43
CA THR A 194 8.18 -1.87 18.55
C THR A 194 6.73 -1.40 18.41
N THR A 195 6.27 -0.60 19.36
CA THR A 195 4.94 0.04 19.36
C THR A 195 4.97 1.50 18.89
N THR A 196 6.14 2.04 18.56
CA THR A 196 6.28 3.43 18.10
C THR A 196 5.67 3.62 16.73
N TRP A 197 4.75 4.58 16.58
CA TRP A 197 4.10 4.86 15.29
C TRP A 197 5.07 5.15 14.15
N ASN A 198 6.15 5.90 14.40
CA ASN A 198 7.16 6.21 13.39
C ASN A 198 7.73 4.94 12.71
N PHE A 199 7.97 3.88 13.48
CA PHE A 199 8.41 2.59 12.93
C PHE A 199 7.37 2.00 11.96
N TRP A 200 6.11 1.95 12.39
CA TRP A 200 5.01 1.42 11.59
C TRP A 200 4.79 2.25 10.32
N ARG A 201 4.85 3.57 10.45
CA ARG A 201 4.74 4.53 9.33
C ARG A 201 5.82 4.28 8.27
N GLN A 202 7.08 4.17 8.70
CA GLN A 202 8.20 3.97 7.77
C GLN A 202 8.15 2.59 7.10
N SER A 203 7.89 1.53 7.87
CA SER A 203 7.73 0.17 7.33
C SER A 203 6.59 0.10 6.32
N PHE A 204 5.47 0.78 6.56
CA PHE A 204 4.35 0.84 5.63
C PHE A 204 4.75 1.51 4.31
N LEU A 205 5.46 2.63 4.37
CA LEU A 205 5.93 3.34 3.18
C LEU A 205 6.97 2.55 2.39
N GLU A 206 7.80 1.75 3.05
CA GLU A 206 8.75 0.87 2.36
C GLU A 206 8.05 -0.27 1.62
N ASN A 207 6.96 -0.81 2.18
CA ASN A 207 6.20 -1.91 1.57
C ASN A 207 5.20 -1.44 0.50
N PHE A 208 4.59 -0.27 0.68
CA PHE A 208 3.47 0.19 -0.17
C PHE A 208 3.71 1.55 -0.84
N GLY A 209 4.74 2.30 -0.43
CA GLY A 209 5.05 3.62 -0.98
C GLY A 209 5.79 3.59 -2.31
N THR A 210 6.28 2.43 -2.76
CA THR A 210 6.91 2.30 -4.06
C THR A 210 5.88 2.53 -5.18
N GLN A 211 6.01 3.64 -5.89
CA GLN A 211 5.19 3.92 -7.05
C GLN A 211 5.55 2.96 -8.18
N SER A 212 4.62 2.10 -8.57
CA SER A 212 4.86 1.15 -9.66
C SER A 212 4.94 1.87 -11.01
N LEU A 213 5.74 1.33 -11.93
CA LEU A 213 5.77 1.81 -13.31
C LEU A 213 4.39 1.71 -13.99
N ALA A 214 3.55 0.76 -13.55
CA ALA A 214 2.18 0.65 -14.01
C ALA A 214 1.32 1.86 -13.59
N ALA A 215 1.46 2.34 -12.35
CA ALA A 215 0.79 3.54 -11.86
C ALA A 215 1.28 4.82 -12.57
N ALA A 216 2.59 4.92 -12.84
CA ALA A 216 3.14 6.00 -13.66
C ALA A 216 2.55 5.98 -15.08
N ARG A 217 2.48 4.80 -15.70
CA ARG A 217 1.92 4.63 -17.05
C ARG A 217 0.44 5.00 -17.10
N SER A 218 -0.36 4.55 -16.14
CA SER A 218 -1.78 4.94 -16.11
C SER A 218 -1.91 6.45 -15.91
N ALA A 219 -1.17 7.06 -15.00
CA ALA A 219 -1.24 8.50 -14.76
C ALA A 219 -0.81 9.34 -15.97
N PHE A 220 0.33 9.05 -16.58
CA PHE A 220 0.87 9.88 -17.68
C PHE A 220 0.25 9.55 -19.04
N TYR A 221 0.00 8.28 -19.35
CA TYR A 221 -0.47 7.87 -20.68
C TYR A 221 -1.99 7.78 -20.81
N PHE A 222 -2.76 8.03 -19.74
CA PHE A 222 -4.21 8.17 -19.86
C PHE A 222 -4.57 9.37 -20.76
N LYS A 223 -5.33 9.09 -21.82
CA LYS A 223 -5.75 10.06 -22.84
C LYS A 223 -7.27 9.98 -23.02
N TYR A 224 -7.85 11.08 -23.47
CA TYR A 224 -9.25 11.14 -23.83
C TYR A 224 -9.52 10.27 -25.05
N THR A 225 -10.48 9.36 -24.93
CA THR A 225 -10.94 8.49 -26.02
C THR A 225 -12.36 8.85 -26.45
N SER A 226 -13.25 9.03 -25.48
CA SER A 226 -14.66 9.35 -25.69
C SER A 226 -15.31 9.72 -24.35
N GLY A 227 -16.39 10.50 -24.37
CA GLY A 227 -17.20 10.83 -23.20
C GLY A 227 -17.36 12.34 -23.02
N SER A 228 -17.60 12.77 -21.78
CA SER A 228 -17.46 14.18 -21.40
C SER A 228 -15.98 14.52 -21.23
N LEU A 229 -15.59 15.71 -21.68
CA LEU A 229 -14.25 16.22 -21.44
C LEU A 229 -14.02 16.58 -19.97
N SER A 230 -15.08 16.97 -19.25
CA SER A 230 -15.03 17.22 -17.80
C SER A 230 -14.72 15.93 -17.03
N ASP A 231 -15.38 14.82 -17.36
CA ASP A 231 -15.13 13.53 -16.71
C ASP A 231 -13.70 13.06 -16.95
N TYR A 232 -13.22 13.21 -18.19
CA TYR A 232 -11.82 12.95 -18.52
C TYR A 232 -10.86 13.79 -17.67
N ALA A 233 -11.13 15.09 -17.55
CA ALA A 233 -10.27 16.00 -16.81
C ALA A 233 -10.18 15.60 -15.33
N GLN A 234 -11.33 15.32 -14.70
CA GLN A 234 -11.39 14.86 -13.31
C GLN A 234 -10.66 13.52 -13.12
N HIS A 235 -10.88 12.56 -14.02
CA HIS A 235 -10.22 11.25 -13.92
C HIS A 235 -8.70 11.37 -14.08
N LYS A 236 -8.24 12.14 -15.08
CA LYS A 236 -6.81 12.39 -15.30
C LYS A 236 -6.17 13.08 -14.09
N LEU A 237 -6.84 14.09 -13.50
CA LEU A 237 -6.34 14.78 -12.31
C LEU A 237 -6.29 13.86 -11.10
N ASN A 238 -7.28 12.98 -10.92
CA ASN A 238 -7.27 11.97 -9.87
C ASN A 238 -6.07 11.02 -10.04
N LEU A 239 -5.82 10.50 -11.25
CA LEU A 239 -4.66 9.65 -11.53
C LEU A 239 -3.33 10.35 -11.22
N LEU A 240 -3.20 11.63 -11.61
CA LEU A 240 -2.00 12.43 -11.34
C LEU A 240 -1.82 12.71 -9.85
N ALA A 241 -2.89 13.03 -9.13
CA ALA A 241 -2.86 13.26 -7.69
C ALA A 241 -2.53 11.97 -6.92
N THR A 242 -3.09 10.84 -7.34
CA THR A 242 -2.79 9.51 -6.79
C THR A 242 -1.35 9.10 -7.05
N TYR A 243 -0.81 9.42 -8.24
CA TYR A 243 0.59 9.15 -8.53
C TYR A 243 1.52 10.07 -7.75
N ASN A 244 1.32 11.39 -7.84
CA ASN A 244 2.14 12.38 -7.14
C ASN A 244 1.28 13.56 -6.64
N PRO A 245 0.88 13.54 -5.35
CA PRO A 245 0.08 14.61 -4.74
C PRO A 245 0.77 15.98 -4.75
N LYS A 246 2.10 16.01 -4.81
CA LYS A 246 2.94 17.22 -4.78
C LYS A 246 3.37 17.68 -6.18
N MET A 247 2.79 17.11 -7.24
CA MET A 247 3.07 17.51 -8.62
C MET A 247 2.72 18.99 -8.84
N HIS A 248 3.62 19.73 -9.50
CA HIS A 248 3.45 21.15 -9.77
C HIS A 248 2.22 21.43 -10.65
N GLU A 249 1.56 22.56 -10.44
CA GLU A 249 0.29 22.88 -11.09
C GLU A 249 0.43 22.96 -12.62
N LEU A 250 1.53 23.57 -13.11
CA LEU A 250 1.83 23.63 -14.54
C LEU A 250 1.99 22.25 -15.18
N ASP A 251 2.59 21.29 -14.46
CA ASP A 251 2.76 19.93 -14.95
C ASP A 251 1.41 19.24 -15.09
N ARG A 252 0.51 19.43 -14.11
CA ARG A 252 -0.86 18.90 -14.19
C ARG A 252 -1.61 19.46 -15.39
N ILE A 253 -1.54 20.77 -15.59
CA ILE A 253 -2.18 21.45 -16.73
C ILE A 253 -1.63 20.90 -18.06
N THR A 254 -0.31 20.78 -18.16
CA THR A 254 0.37 20.27 -19.36
C THR A 254 -0.03 18.82 -19.63
N GLN A 255 -0.06 17.96 -18.62
CA GLN A 255 -0.49 16.56 -18.76
C GLN A 255 -1.96 16.43 -19.15
N LEU A 256 -2.81 17.36 -18.69
CA LEU A 256 -4.22 17.42 -19.08
C LEU A 256 -4.37 17.81 -20.55
N ALA A 257 -3.63 18.83 -21.00
CA ALA A 257 -3.62 19.27 -22.40
C ALA A 257 -3.11 18.16 -23.33
N LEU A 258 -1.96 17.55 -23.02
CA LEU A 258 -1.34 16.50 -23.84
C LEU A 258 -2.20 15.24 -24.00
N GLY A 259 -3.11 14.99 -23.06
CA GLY A 259 -4.01 13.84 -23.13
C GLY A 259 -5.28 14.08 -23.97
N LEU A 260 -5.52 15.30 -24.46
CA LEU A 260 -6.62 15.61 -25.37
C LEU A 260 -6.26 15.29 -26.84
N PRO A 261 -7.23 15.13 -27.75
CA PRO A 261 -6.98 15.07 -29.19
C PRO A 261 -6.37 16.38 -29.72
N ARG A 262 -5.50 16.33 -30.75
CA ARG A 262 -4.80 17.52 -31.30
C ARG A 262 -5.73 18.70 -31.61
N HIS A 263 -6.87 18.45 -32.25
CA HIS A 263 -7.83 19.51 -32.60
C HIS A 263 -8.42 20.25 -31.38
N LEU A 264 -8.38 19.65 -30.18
CA LEU A 264 -8.73 20.32 -28.93
C LEU A 264 -7.51 20.97 -28.29
N GLN A 265 -6.32 20.35 -28.40
CA GLN A 265 -5.07 20.95 -27.94
C GLN A 265 -4.80 22.30 -28.61
N ASP A 266 -5.03 22.39 -29.91
CA ASP A 266 -4.79 23.62 -30.70
C ASP A 266 -5.71 24.79 -30.27
N ARG A 267 -6.81 24.49 -29.57
CA ARG A 267 -7.75 25.48 -29.04
C ARG A 267 -7.39 25.93 -27.61
N ILE A 268 -6.35 25.36 -27.02
CA ILE A 268 -5.91 25.64 -25.65
C ILE A 268 -4.64 26.48 -25.70
N ASN A 269 -4.70 27.68 -25.13
CA ASN A 269 -3.53 28.53 -24.93
C ASN A 269 -2.91 28.28 -23.54
N LEU A 270 -1.83 27.50 -23.49
CA LEU A 270 -1.10 27.19 -22.26
C LEU A 270 -0.49 28.43 -21.58
N ALA A 271 -0.16 29.49 -22.32
CA ALA A 271 0.41 30.71 -21.74
C ALA A 271 -0.62 31.50 -20.91
N GLU A 272 -1.89 31.46 -21.32
CA GLU A 272 -3.00 32.11 -20.61
C GLU A 272 -3.60 31.21 -19.51
N THR A 273 -3.45 29.90 -19.67
CA THR A 273 -3.97 28.87 -18.77
C THR A 273 -2.96 28.52 -17.69
N THR A 274 -2.66 29.49 -16.82
CA THR A 274 -1.67 29.32 -15.74
C THR A 274 -2.21 28.61 -14.50
N THR A 275 -3.53 28.48 -14.37
CA THR A 275 -4.18 27.85 -13.21
C THR A 275 -5.09 26.70 -13.63
N LEU A 276 -5.22 25.71 -12.74
CA LEU A 276 -6.04 24.53 -12.98
C LEU A 276 -7.51 24.88 -13.17
N GLY A 277 -8.01 25.89 -12.43
CA GLY A 277 -9.39 26.37 -12.58
C GLY A 277 -9.67 26.94 -13.97
N LYS A 278 -8.73 27.70 -14.54
CA LYS A 278 -8.84 28.21 -15.93
C LYS A 278 -8.82 27.06 -16.94
N MET A 279 -7.99 26.05 -16.72
CA MET A 279 -7.93 24.87 -17.59
C MET A 279 -9.26 24.12 -17.60
N LEU A 280 -9.84 23.87 -16.43
CA LEU A 280 -11.14 23.21 -16.33
C LEU A 280 -12.27 24.03 -16.97
N SER A 281 -12.26 25.35 -16.80
CA SER A 281 -13.22 26.25 -17.49
C SER A 281 -13.07 26.17 -19.01
N THR A 282 -11.83 26.17 -19.51
CA THR A 282 -11.53 26.01 -20.94
C THR A 282 -12.06 24.68 -21.46
N ILE A 283 -11.81 23.58 -20.75
CA ILE A 283 -12.31 22.26 -21.10
C ILE A 283 -13.85 22.22 -21.17
N ASN A 284 -14.53 22.83 -20.20
CA ASN A 284 -16.00 22.90 -20.20
C ASN A 284 -16.54 23.72 -21.38
N CYS A 285 -15.84 24.79 -21.77
CA CYS A 285 -16.18 25.55 -22.98
C CYS A 285 -16.02 24.68 -24.24
N LEU A 286 -14.96 23.88 -24.32
CA LEU A 286 -14.76 22.94 -25.44
C LEU A 286 -15.89 21.91 -25.53
N ASP A 287 -16.36 21.38 -24.40
CA ASP A 287 -17.47 20.42 -24.34
C ASP A 287 -18.80 21.08 -24.82
N SER A 288 -19.02 22.34 -24.45
CA SER A 288 -20.21 23.13 -24.85
C SER A 288 -20.24 23.50 -26.33
N THR A 289 -19.08 23.60 -26.98
CA THR A 289 -18.99 23.86 -28.43
C THR A 289 -19.28 22.62 -29.29
N ARG A 290 -19.58 21.48 -28.67
CA ARG A 290 -20.08 20.30 -29.38
C ARG A 290 -21.50 20.62 -29.87
N PRO A 291 -21.77 20.64 -31.18
CA PRO A 291 -23.12 20.86 -31.65
C PRO A 291 -24.04 19.82 -31.00
N PRO A 292 -25.24 20.21 -30.52
CA PRO A 292 -26.18 19.27 -29.97
C PRO A 292 -26.39 18.18 -31.01
N GLN A 293 -26.22 16.92 -30.62
CA GLN A 293 -26.70 15.83 -31.45
C GLN A 293 -28.21 16.00 -31.54
N SER A 294 -28.66 16.67 -32.61
CA SER A 294 -30.06 16.71 -32.97
C SER A 294 -30.49 15.27 -33.12
N SER A 295 -31.31 14.79 -32.19
CA SER A 295 -32.30 13.76 -32.48
C SER A 295 -33.21 14.32 -33.57
N SER A 296 -32.76 14.22 -34.82
CA SER A 296 -33.51 14.70 -35.98
C SER A 296 -34.65 13.72 -36.24
N THR A 297 -35.80 14.03 -35.68
CA THR A 297 -37.08 13.62 -36.25
C THR A 297 -37.21 14.28 -37.62
N ASN A 298 -37.29 13.43 -38.65
CA ASN A 298 -37.84 13.66 -39.98
C ASN A 298 -37.57 15.01 -40.67
N ALA A 299 -36.60 15.01 -41.59
CA ALA A 299 -36.71 15.79 -42.83
C ALA A 299 -36.16 14.94 -43.99
N LEU A 300 -37.05 14.53 -44.90
CA LEU A 300 -36.68 13.93 -46.17
C LEU A 300 -35.93 14.97 -47.01
N ASN A 301 -34.68 14.68 -47.35
CA ASN A 301 -34.06 15.06 -48.62
C ASN A 301 -32.88 14.13 -48.94
N PRO A 302 -32.75 13.59 -50.16
CA PRO A 302 -31.75 12.59 -50.48
C PRO A 302 -30.43 13.27 -50.86
N ALA A 303 -29.49 13.33 -49.91
CA ALA A 303 -28.09 13.64 -50.21
C ALA A 303 -27.32 12.32 -50.47
N LYS A 304 -26.54 12.32 -51.55
CA LYS A 304 -25.78 11.19 -52.12
C LYS A 304 -24.94 10.44 -51.06
N PRO A 305 -24.88 9.09 -51.08
CA PRO A 305 -24.11 8.34 -50.09
C PRO A 305 -22.60 8.40 -50.36
N THR A 306 -21.83 8.83 -49.36
CA THR A 306 -20.39 8.61 -49.22
C THR A 306 -20.12 7.15 -48.78
N PRO A 307 -19.02 6.50 -49.19
CA PRO A 307 -18.88 5.04 -49.15
C PRO A 307 -18.51 4.43 -47.79
N PHE A 308 -18.54 5.18 -46.68
CA PHE A 308 -17.95 4.75 -45.40
C PHE A 308 -18.84 4.96 -44.16
N SER A 309 -20.16 4.79 -44.27
CA SER A 309 -21.03 4.76 -43.08
C SER A 309 -22.27 3.90 -43.31
N SER A 310 -22.13 2.58 -43.22
CA SER A 310 -23.29 1.69 -43.05
C SER A 310 -23.58 1.52 -41.55
N PRO A 311 -24.74 1.98 -41.03
CA PRO A 311 -25.14 1.66 -39.66
C PRO A 311 -25.34 0.14 -39.57
N ARG A 312 -24.69 -0.50 -38.60
CA ARG A 312 -24.84 -1.95 -38.34
C ARG A 312 -26.32 -2.27 -38.13
N SER A 313 -26.81 -3.37 -38.71
CA SER A 313 -28.24 -3.71 -38.70
C SER A 313 -28.80 -3.81 -37.29
N GLN A 314 -29.95 -3.18 -37.06
CA GLN A 314 -30.69 -3.28 -35.78
C GLN A 314 -31.25 -4.68 -35.52
N HIS A 315 -31.26 -5.57 -36.53
CA HIS A 315 -31.65 -6.98 -36.39
C HIS A 315 -30.45 -7.92 -36.36
N PRO A 316 -30.52 -9.03 -35.60
CA PRO A 316 -29.45 -10.03 -35.57
C PRO A 316 -29.35 -10.73 -36.93
N CYS A 317 -28.13 -11.00 -37.35
CA CYS A 317 -27.82 -11.65 -38.62
C CYS A 317 -28.53 -13.02 -38.70
N PRO A 318 -29.37 -13.27 -39.72
CA PRO A 318 -30.17 -14.49 -39.82
C PRO A 318 -29.30 -15.76 -39.98
N TYR A 319 -28.12 -15.64 -40.59
CA TYR A 319 -27.17 -16.75 -40.69
C TYR A 319 -26.54 -17.11 -39.34
N CYS A 320 -26.16 -16.09 -38.54
CA CYS A 320 -25.64 -16.30 -37.20
C CYS A 320 -26.71 -16.86 -36.26
N LYS A 321 -27.94 -16.34 -36.34
CA LYS A 321 -29.07 -16.81 -35.52
C LYS A 321 -29.37 -18.30 -35.74
N ARG A 322 -29.34 -18.78 -36.99
CA ARG A 322 -29.50 -20.22 -37.31
C ARG A 322 -28.40 -21.11 -36.72
N LYS A 323 -27.20 -20.56 -36.46
CA LYS A 323 -26.09 -21.27 -35.80
C LYS A 323 -26.03 -21.05 -34.29
N GLY A 324 -27.04 -20.41 -33.69
CA GLY A 324 -27.10 -20.14 -32.25
C GLY A 324 -26.31 -18.91 -31.79
N TYR A 325 -25.92 -18.01 -32.70
CA TYR A 325 -25.21 -16.77 -32.36
C TYR A 325 -26.09 -15.54 -32.53
N GLU A 326 -26.14 -14.68 -31.51
CA GLU A 326 -26.89 -13.42 -31.53
C GLU A 326 -25.98 -12.22 -31.85
N ARG A 327 -25.65 -12.05 -33.14
CA ARG A 327 -24.71 -11.02 -33.64
C ARG A 327 -25.39 -10.07 -34.62
N TYR A 328 -25.14 -8.77 -34.50
CA TYR A 328 -25.85 -7.71 -35.23
C TYR A 328 -24.98 -7.13 -36.36
N HIS A 329 -25.28 -7.54 -37.59
CA HIS A 329 -24.62 -7.13 -38.84
C HIS A 329 -25.44 -7.63 -40.03
N PHE A 330 -25.26 -7.01 -41.21
CA PHE A 330 -25.92 -7.49 -42.42
C PHE A 330 -25.39 -8.86 -42.84
N GLU A 331 -26.25 -9.71 -43.38
CA GLU A 331 -25.87 -11.06 -43.80
C GLU A 331 -24.76 -11.06 -44.87
N LYS A 332 -24.72 -10.04 -45.74
CA LYS A 332 -23.66 -9.85 -46.75
C LYS A 332 -22.26 -9.71 -46.13
N ASP A 333 -22.17 -9.16 -44.92
CA ASP A 333 -20.93 -8.89 -44.19
C ASP A 333 -20.68 -9.96 -43.10
N CYS A 334 -21.41 -11.08 -43.14
CA CYS A 334 -21.34 -12.13 -42.14
C CYS A 334 -20.05 -12.95 -42.24
N LEU A 335 -19.10 -12.66 -41.36
CA LEU A 335 -17.83 -13.39 -41.27
C LEU A 335 -18.03 -14.88 -41.00
N THR A 336 -19.06 -15.27 -40.25
CA THR A 336 -19.40 -16.68 -40.00
C THR A 336 -19.77 -17.39 -41.30
N LYS A 337 -20.62 -16.75 -42.14
CA LYS A 337 -21.02 -17.27 -43.46
C LYS A 337 -19.84 -17.36 -44.42
N VAL A 338 -18.97 -16.35 -44.43
CA VAL A 338 -17.75 -16.34 -45.25
C VAL A 338 -16.78 -17.43 -44.83
N ARG A 339 -16.60 -17.65 -43.52
CA ARG A 339 -15.72 -18.69 -42.98
C ARG A 339 -16.22 -20.09 -43.32
N ASP A 340 -17.53 -20.32 -43.18
CA ASP A 340 -18.13 -21.61 -43.51
C ASP A 340 -18.06 -21.91 -45.01
N ALA A 341 -18.23 -20.90 -45.87
CA ALA A 341 -18.06 -21.03 -47.31
C ALA A 341 -16.60 -21.33 -47.71
N ARG A 342 -15.62 -20.79 -46.97
CA ARG A 342 -14.19 -21.11 -47.18
C ARG A 342 -13.84 -22.51 -46.70
N TYR A 343 -14.42 -22.97 -45.59
CA TYR A 343 -14.26 -24.35 -45.11
C TYR A 343 -14.83 -25.37 -46.10
N THR A 344 -16.02 -25.11 -46.66
CA THR A 344 -16.60 -25.97 -47.70
C THR A 344 -15.81 -25.97 -49.01
N ARG A 345 -15.18 -24.83 -49.38
CA ARG A 345 -14.26 -24.79 -50.53
C ARG A 345 -12.95 -25.55 -50.29
N ASN A 346 -12.38 -25.47 -49.09
CA ASN A 346 -11.14 -26.17 -48.77
C ASN A 346 -11.34 -27.69 -48.60
N SER A 347 -12.53 -28.14 -48.19
CA SER A 347 -12.89 -29.57 -48.20
C SER A 347 -13.08 -30.13 -49.62
N ALA A 348 -13.18 -29.29 -50.65
CA ALA A 348 -13.34 -29.71 -52.04
C ALA A 348 -12.01 -29.73 -52.85
N ASN A 349 -10.86 -29.37 -52.25
CA ASN A 349 -9.58 -29.37 -52.96
C ASN A 349 -8.42 -29.84 -52.05
N PRO A 350 -8.11 -31.16 -51.99
CA PRO A 350 -7.12 -31.72 -51.07
C PRO A 350 -5.71 -31.67 -51.68
N GLY A 351 -5.20 -30.46 -51.96
CA GLY A 351 -3.98 -30.32 -52.77
C GLY A 351 -3.11 -29.12 -52.44
N ASN A 352 -2.89 -28.78 -51.17
CA ASN A 352 -1.66 -28.08 -50.77
C ASN A 352 -1.46 -28.08 -49.24
N ASN A 353 -0.73 -29.07 -48.72
CA ASN A 353 -0.28 -29.08 -47.33
C ASN A 353 1.08 -28.38 -47.24
N ASN A 354 1.12 -27.21 -46.61
CA ASN A 354 2.37 -26.63 -46.10
C ASN A 354 2.27 -26.62 -44.56
N PRO A 355 3.07 -27.42 -43.82
CA PRO A 355 2.90 -27.59 -42.39
C PRO A 355 3.77 -26.55 -41.67
N ASN A 356 3.26 -25.33 -41.47
CA ASN A 356 3.98 -24.39 -40.61
C ASN A 356 3.12 -23.26 -40.03
N TYR A 357 1.96 -23.57 -39.43
CA TYR A 357 1.31 -22.65 -38.50
C TYR A 357 0.48 -23.40 -37.45
N THR A 358 1.14 -23.89 -36.40
CA THR A 358 0.49 -24.18 -35.11
C THR A 358 0.53 -22.91 -34.27
N ASN A 359 -0.48 -22.07 -34.40
CA ASN A 359 -0.71 -20.97 -33.49
C ASN A 359 -1.45 -21.50 -32.25
N VAL A 360 -0.69 -21.99 -31.28
CA VAL A 360 -1.17 -22.20 -29.91
C VAL A 360 -0.44 -21.19 -29.03
N ASN A 361 -1.09 -20.05 -28.79
CA ASN A 361 -0.73 -19.17 -27.68
C ASN A 361 -0.93 -19.95 -26.36
N LYS A 362 0.11 -20.65 -25.89
CA LYS A 362 0.20 -21.07 -24.50
C LYS A 362 0.77 -19.91 -23.70
N ALA A 363 0.03 -19.51 -22.67
CA ALA A 363 0.45 -18.52 -21.70
C ALA A 363 1.77 -18.95 -21.05
N ILE A 364 2.75 -18.06 -21.07
CA ILE A 364 4.01 -18.20 -20.33
C ILE A 364 3.68 -17.89 -18.86
N HIS A 365 3.29 -18.92 -18.11
CA HIS A 365 3.39 -18.96 -16.64
C HIS A 365 3.22 -20.40 -16.17
N SER A 366 4.30 -21.18 -16.27
CA SER A 366 4.56 -22.30 -15.38
C SER A 366 6.08 -22.41 -15.23
N PHE A 367 6.58 -22.06 -14.05
CA PHE A 367 7.92 -22.44 -13.64
C PHE A 367 8.00 -23.97 -13.74
N ASP A 368 8.91 -24.45 -14.58
CA ASP A 368 9.05 -25.87 -14.89
C ASP A 368 9.79 -26.56 -13.73
N LEU A 369 9.00 -27.02 -12.75
CA LEU A 369 9.47 -27.74 -11.55
C LEU A 369 10.23 -29.03 -11.92
N GLU A 370 9.96 -29.61 -13.09
CA GLU A 370 10.64 -30.83 -13.55
C GLU A 370 12.11 -30.54 -13.94
N SER A 371 12.40 -29.35 -14.48
CA SER A 371 13.76 -28.95 -14.83
C SER A 371 14.65 -28.76 -13.59
N LEU A 372 14.11 -28.24 -12.49
CA LEU A 372 14.84 -28.08 -11.23
C LEU A 372 15.04 -29.42 -10.51
N GLN A 373 14.09 -30.34 -10.64
CA GLN A 373 14.18 -31.65 -10.01
C GLN A 373 15.22 -32.55 -10.70
N GLN A 374 15.36 -32.45 -12.03
CA GLN A 374 16.44 -33.10 -12.77
C GLN A 374 17.82 -32.52 -12.41
N GLU A 375 17.93 -31.21 -12.21
CA GLU A 375 19.20 -30.58 -11.83
C GLU A 375 19.65 -31.03 -10.42
N ILE A 376 18.73 -31.13 -9.47
CA ILE A 376 19.02 -31.65 -8.12
C ILE A 376 19.46 -33.12 -8.14
N GLU A 377 18.82 -33.97 -8.95
CA GLU A 377 19.20 -35.38 -9.07
C GLU A 377 20.57 -35.59 -9.74
N THR A 378 20.94 -34.72 -10.68
CA THR A 378 22.27 -34.78 -11.31
C THR A 378 23.40 -34.33 -10.38
N VAL A 379 23.13 -33.39 -9.47
CA VAL A 379 24.13 -32.95 -8.48
C VAL A 379 24.30 -34.00 -7.38
N GLN A 380 23.24 -34.70 -6.96
CA GLN A 380 23.32 -35.76 -5.96
C GLN A 380 24.00 -37.05 -6.44
N LYS A 381 24.04 -37.32 -7.75
CA LYS A 381 24.76 -38.47 -8.32
C LYS A 381 26.26 -38.23 -8.54
N ASN A 382 26.70 -36.98 -8.47
CA ASN A 382 28.09 -36.58 -8.70
C ASN A 382 28.83 -36.13 -7.42
N ALA A 383 28.20 -36.32 -6.25
CA ALA A 383 28.81 -36.22 -4.91
C ALA A 383 28.88 -37.62 -4.30
#